data_AF-A0A1I7Y478-F1
#
_entry.id   AF-A0A1I7Y478-F1
#
_cell.length_a   1.000
_cell.length_b   1.000
_cell.length_c   1.000
_cell.angle_alpha   90.00
_cell.angle_beta   90.00
_cell.angle_gamma   90.00
#
_symmetry.space_group_name_H-M   'P 1'
#
loop_
_entity.id
_entity.type
_entity.pdbx_description
1 polymer ?
#
loop_
_entity_poly.entity_id
_entity_poly.type
_entity_poly.pdbx_seq_one_letter_code
_entity_poly.pdbx_strand_id
1 'polypeptide(L)'
;MQDNQKYFCLLDVDGKLLPRFITVANIESRDPKQIIEGNEKVVRPRLTDAEFFFKQDKKQKLESFNERLQNVVFQAQLGSVFDKAERVAKLAAFIAQRIGGDAQRAARAGLLSKCDLATEMVGEFPEMQGVAGYYYALNDGEPEDVALALNEQYMPR
;
A
#
# COMPACT_ATOMS: atom_id res chain seq x y z
N MET A 1 11.89 -0.34 5.50
CA MET A 1 13.37 -0.40 5.31
C MET A 1 14.00 0.95 5.03
N GLN A 2 13.26 1.94 4.51
CA GLN A 2 13.77 3.29 4.25
C GLN A 2 13.96 4.12 5.54
N ASP A 3 13.11 3.91 6.56
CA ASP A 3 13.22 4.61 7.86
C ASP A 3 14.33 4.07 8.76
N ASN A 4 14.70 2.80 8.56
CA ASN A 4 15.86 2.19 9.17
C ASN A 4 17.00 2.26 8.15
N GLN A 5 17.82 3.33 8.20
CA GLN A 5 18.95 3.65 7.29
C GLN A 5 20.10 2.60 7.25
N LYS A 6 19.77 1.31 7.36
CA LYS A 6 20.68 0.17 7.37
C LYS A 6 20.74 -0.53 6.03
N TYR A 7 19.68 -0.46 5.21
CA TYR A 7 19.56 -1.18 3.94
C TYR A 7 19.17 -0.24 2.81
N PHE A 8 19.99 -0.19 1.77
CA PHE A 8 19.74 0.61 0.57
C PHE A 8 19.47 -0.34 -0.59
N CYS A 9 18.23 -0.36 -1.08
CA CYS A 9 17.86 -1.14 -2.25
C CYS A 9 18.51 -0.55 -3.52
N LEU A 10 18.91 -1.42 -4.45
CA LEU A 10 19.46 -1.00 -5.73
C LEU A 10 18.40 -1.05 -6.82
N LEU A 11 18.43 -0.05 -7.71
CA LEU A 11 17.64 -0.02 -8.93
C LEU A 11 18.57 -0.23 -10.14
N ASP A 12 18.03 -0.78 -11.22
CA ASP A 12 18.73 -0.79 -12.51
C ASP A 12 18.59 0.56 -13.25
N VAL A 13 19.12 0.61 -14.48
CA VAL A 13 19.10 1.81 -15.33
C VAL A 13 17.69 2.25 -15.72
N ASP A 14 16.71 1.35 -15.65
CA ASP A 14 15.30 1.58 -15.98
C ASP A 14 14.47 1.87 -14.71
N GLY A 15 15.12 1.96 -13.54
CA GLY A 15 14.47 2.23 -12.26
C GLY A 15 13.80 1.00 -11.63
N LYS A 16 14.03 -0.21 -12.14
CA LYS A 16 13.46 -1.43 -11.59
C LYS A 16 14.29 -1.96 -10.43
N LEU A 17 13.59 -2.42 -9.38
CA LEU A 17 14.22 -3.00 -8.20
C LEU A 17 15.07 -4.23 -8.55
N LEU A 18 16.34 -4.21 -8.14
CA LEU A 18 17.25 -5.34 -8.24
C LEU A 18 17.17 -6.21 -6.97
N PRO A 19 17.44 -7.52 -7.06
CA PRO A 19 17.57 -8.41 -5.90
C PRO A 19 18.93 -8.20 -5.20
N ARG A 20 19.28 -6.94 -4.93
CA ARG A 20 20.54 -6.50 -4.33
C ARG A 20 20.27 -5.33 -3.41
N PHE A 21 21.03 -5.27 -2.32
CA PHE A 21 21.00 -4.17 -1.39
C PHE A 21 22.42 -3.85 -0.91
N ILE A 22 22.62 -2.63 -0.42
CA ILE A 22 23.84 -2.18 0.23
C ILE A 22 23.54 -2.02 1.73
N THR A 23 24.48 -2.44 2.57
CA THR A 23 24.51 -2.11 4.00
C THR A 23 25.83 -1.42 4.33
N VAL A 24 25.81 -0.63 5.39
CA VAL A 24 27.02 0.01 5.93
C VAL A 24 27.39 -0.69 7.23
N ALA A 25 28.60 -1.23 7.29
CA ALA A 25 29.18 -1.74 8.53
C ALA A 25 30.05 -0.66 9.18
N ASN A 26 29.90 -0.44 10.48
CA ASN A 26 30.73 0.51 11.23
C ASN A 26 32.00 -0.14 11.82
N ILE A 27 32.39 -1.30 11.31
CA ILE A 27 33.56 -2.07 11.73
C ILE A 27 34.34 -2.58 10.52
N GLU A 28 35.65 -2.68 10.67
CA GLU A 28 36.50 -3.43 9.74
C GLU A 28 36.47 -4.92 10.13
N SER A 29 35.58 -5.69 9.49
CA SER A 29 35.41 -7.11 9.80
C SER A 29 36.56 -7.94 9.26
N ARG A 30 37.05 -8.88 10.08
CA ARG A 30 37.98 -9.94 9.63
C ARG A 30 37.29 -10.99 8.77
N ASP A 31 35.96 -11.07 8.83
CA ASP A 31 35.14 -11.92 7.96
C ASP A 31 33.89 -11.15 7.48
N PRO A 32 33.98 -10.45 6.34
CA PRO A 32 32.85 -9.74 5.75
C PRO A 32 31.66 -10.65 5.36
N LYS A 33 31.89 -11.95 5.12
CA LYS A 33 30.81 -12.86 4.70
C LYS A 33 29.77 -13.05 5.79
N GLN A 34 30.19 -13.13 7.05
CA GLN A 34 29.27 -13.20 8.19
C GLN A 34 28.35 -11.99 8.28
N ILE A 35 28.86 -10.80 7.98
CA ILE A 35 28.05 -9.58 7.94
C ILE A 35 27.02 -9.65 6.81
N ILE A 36 27.43 -10.09 5.61
CA ILE A 36 26.53 -10.24 4.46
C ILE A 36 25.43 -11.24 4.79
N GLU A 37 25.77 -12.45 5.21
CA GLU A 37 24.82 -13.51 5.56
C GLU A 37 23.87 -13.10 6.70
N GLY A 38 24.39 -12.39 7.71
CA GLY A 38 23.59 -11.87 8.82
C GLY A 38 22.53 -10.88 8.35
N ASN A 39 22.90 -9.95 7.47
CA ASN A 39 21.97 -8.98 6.88
C ASN A 39 20.96 -9.65 5.94
N GLU A 40 21.39 -10.62 5.12
CA GLU A 40 20.47 -11.41 4.28
C GLU A 40 19.43 -12.17 5.10
N LYS A 41 19.83 -12.75 6.24
CA LYS A 41 18.94 -13.45 7.17
C LYS A 41 17.88 -12.54 7.81
N VAL A 42 18.11 -11.22 7.83
CA VAL A 42 17.14 -10.23 8.31
C VAL A 42 16.20 -9.79 7.19
N VAL A 43 16.73 -9.51 6.00
CA VAL A 43 15.94 -9.02 4.85
C VAL A 43 15.01 -10.10 4.31
N ARG A 44 15.50 -11.33 4.18
CA ARG A 44 14.78 -12.41 3.50
C ARG A 44 13.43 -12.74 4.15
N PRO A 45 13.32 -12.96 5.48
CA PRO A 45 12.02 -13.23 6.11
C PRO A 45 11.02 -12.08 5.88
N ARG A 46 11.47 -10.82 5.97
CA ARG A 46 10.60 -9.65 5.79
C ARG A 46 10.02 -9.57 4.37
N LEU A 47 10.83 -9.90 3.35
CA LEU A 47 10.34 -9.97 1.96
C LEU A 47 9.40 -11.17 1.76
N THR A 48 9.68 -12.30 2.39
CA THR A 48 8.81 -13.49 2.37
C THR A 48 7.46 -13.20 3.01
N ASP A 49 7.42 -12.48 4.14
CA ASP A 49 6.19 -12.05 4.79
C ASP A 49 5.39 -11.11 3.90
N ALA A 50 6.03 -10.08 3.32
CA ALA A 50 5.38 -9.18 2.38
C ALA A 50 4.79 -9.92 1.17
N GLU A 51 5.54 -10.86 0.58
CA GLU A 51 5.04 -11.70 -0.52
C GLU A 51 3.86 -12.56 -0.08
N PHE A 52 3.91 -13.14 1.13
CA PHE A 52 2.83 -13.94 1.70
C PHE A 52 1.55 -13.12 1.83
N PHE A 53 1.59 -11.97 2.51
CA PHE A 53 0.41 -11.12 2.71
C PHE A 53 -0.15 -10.63 1.39
N PHE A 54 0.70 -10.20 0.45
CA PHE A 54 0.27 -9.79 -0.88
C PHE A 54 -0.49 -10.91 -1.62
N LYS A 55 0.05 -12.14 -1.60
CA LYS A 55 -0.60 -13.30 -2.23
C LYS A 55 -1.88 -13.71 -1.51
N GLN A 56 -1.93 -13.55 -0.19
CA GLN A 56 -3.08 -13.90 0.63
C GLN A 56 -4.24 -12.92 0.39
N ASP A 57 -3.97 -11.61 0.46
CA ASP A 57 -4.97 -10.56 0.25
C ASP A 57 -5.56 -10.63 -1.16
N LYS A 58 -4.72 -10.90 -2.18
CA LYS A 58 -5.14 -11.05 -3.60
C LYS A 58 -6.14 -12.18 -3.87
N LYS A 59 -6.39 -13.08 -2.92
CA LYS A 59 -7.41 -14.13 -3.07
C LYS A 59 -8.83 -13.57 -2.99
N GLN A 60 -8.99 -12.36 -2.46
CA GLN A 60 -10.26 -11.66 -2.37
C GLN A 60 -10.13 -10.32 -3.11
N LYS A 61 -11.26 -9.80 -3.59
CA LYS A 61 -11.27 -8.47 -4.21
C LYS A 61 -11.01 -7.41 -3.14
N LEU A 62 -10.30 -6.35 -3.50
CA LEU A 62 -10.06 -5.19 -2.64
C LEU A 62 -11.37 -4.66 -2.03
N GLU A 63 -12.45 -4.60 -2.81
CA GLU A 63 -13.74 -4.12 -2.35
C GLU A 63 -14.35 -4.96 -1.20
N SER A 64 -14.08 -6.27 -1.11
CA SER A 64 -14.65 -7.08 -0.03
C SER A 64 -14.04 -6.74 1.33
N PHE A 65 -12.87 -6.12 1.36
CA PHE A 65 -12.28 -5.60 2.60
C PHE A 65 -13.06 -4.39 3.16
N ASN A 66 -13.89 -3.73 2.35
CA ASN A 66 -14.72 -2.61 2.78
C ASN A 66 -15.79 -3.04 3.81
N GLU A 67 -16.30 -4.27 3.72
CA GLU A 67 -17.27 -4.81 4.69
C GLU A 67 -16.69 -4.83 6.12
N ARG A 68 -15.40 -5.13 6.24
CA ARG A 68 -14.70 -5.13 7.54
C ARG A 68 -14.66 -3.72 8.14
N LEU A 69 -14.63 -2.69 7.31
CA LEU A 69 -14.55 -1.29 7.74
C LEU A 69 -15.86 -0.74 8.31
N GLN A 70 -16.99 -1.44 8.13
CA GLN A 70 -18.27 -1.07 8.76
C GLN A 70 -18.21 -1.11 10.28
N ASN A 71 -17.37 -2.01 10.83
CA ASN A 71 -17.19 -2.16 12.28
C ASN A 71 -16.05 -1.30 12.84
N VAL A 72 -15.34 -0.55 11.99
CA VAL A 72 -14.22 0.32 12.40
C VAL A 72 -14.75 1.73 12.58
N VAL A 73 -14.95 2.15 13.82
CA VAL A 73 -15.43 3.51 14.13
C VAL A 73 -14.42 4.55 13.65
N PHE A 74 -14.85 5.44 12.76
CA PHE A 74 -14.06 6.60 12.34
C PHE A 74 -14.23 7.74 13.35
N GLN A 75 -15.48 8.10 13.67
CA GLN A 75 -15.82 9.10 14.68
C GLN A 75 -17.27 8.87 15.12
N ALA A 76 -17.57 9.05 16.41
CA ALA A 76 -18.84 8.65 17.02
C ALA A 76 -20.13 9.18 16.33
N GLN A 77 -20.11 10.40 15.83
CA GLN A 77 -21.23 11.05 15.11
C GLN A 77 -21.17 10.86 13.59
N LEU A 78 -20.01 10.47 13.05
CA LEU A 78 -19.78 10.28 11.62
C LEU A 78 -19.73 8.79 11.22
N GLY A 79 -19.91 7.88 12.16
CA GLY A 79 -19.95 6.45 11.94
C GLY A 79 -18.58 5.82 11.70
N SER A 80 -18.57 4.84 10.82
CA SER A 80 -17.45 3.96 10.51
C SER A 80 -16.52 4.49 9.41
N VAL A 81 -15.41 3.81 9.19
CA VAL A 81 -14.50 4.08 8.06
C VAL A 81 -15.20 3.77 6.73
N PHE A 82 -16.09 2.77 6.71
CA PHE A 82 -16.97 2.53 5.55
C PHE A 82 -17.86 3.74 5.26
N ASP A 83 -18.54 4.28 6.28
CA ASP A 83 -19.40 5.47 6.11
C ASP A 83 -18.60 6.68 5.61
N LYS A 84 -17.34 6.80 6.04
CA LYS A 84 -16.40 7.80 5.52
C LYS A 84 -16.12 7.58 4.03
N ALA A 85 -15.83 6.36 3.61
CA ALA A 85 -15.57 6.03 2.20
C ALA A 85 -16.79 6.34 1.31
N GLU A 86 -18.01 6.04 1.76
CA GLU A 86 -19.23 6.39 1.05
C GLU A 86 -19.42 7.90 0.89
N ARG A 87 -19.14 8.69 1.94
CA ARG A 87 -19.18 10.16 1.85
C ARG A 87 -18.14 10.70 0.89
N VAL A 88 -16.91 10.16 0.93
CA VAL A 88 -15.82 10.54 0.02
C VAL A 88 -16.21 10.22 -1.43
N ALA A 89 -16.78 9.04 -1.70
CA ALA A 89 -17.25 8.65 -3.04
C ALA A 89 -18.28 9.64 -3.61
N LYS A 90 -19.29 10.01 -2.81
CA LYS A 90 -20.31 10.98 -3.20
C LYS A 90 -19.69 12.35 -3.50
N LEU A 91 -18.77 12.80 -2.65
CA LEU A 91 -18.09 14.09 -2.83
C LEU A 91 -17.17 14.08 -4.06
N ALA A 92 -16.42 13.00 -4.26
CA ALA A 92 -15.52 12.85 -5.40
C ALA A 92 -16.28 12.87 -6.73
N ALA A 93 -17.40 12.15 -6.82
CA ALA A 93 -18.27 12.20 -8.00
C ALA A 93 -18.83 13.62 -8.26
N PHE A 94 -19.28 14.30 -7.20
CA PHE A 94 -19.79 15.67 -7.31
C PHE A 94 -18.73 16.64 -7.84
N ILE A 95 -17.51 16.56 -7.32
CA ILE A 95 -16.39 17.40 -7.76
C ILE A 95 -16.00 17.05 -9.21
N ALA A 96 -15.87 15.76 -9.54
CA ALA A 96 -15.53 15.30 -10.89
C ALA A 96 -16.48 15.86 -11.96
N GLN A 97 -17.80 15.84 -11.71
CA GLN A 97 -18.78 16.42 -12.64
C GLN A 97 -18.58 17.92 -12.89
N ARG A 98 -18.03 18.67 -11.93
CA ARG A 98 -17.84 20.12 -12.02
C ARG A 98 -16.54 20.50 -12.71
N ILE A 99 -15.55 19.62 -12.69
CA ILE A 99 -14.22 19.85 -13.29
C ILE A 99 -14.03 19.10 -14.62
N GLY A 100 -15.06 18.40 -15.11
CA GLY A 100 -15.01 17.64 -16.36
C GLY A 100 -14.34 16.26 -16.25
N GLY A 101 -14.23 15.71 -15.04
CA GLY A 101 -13.74 14.35 -14.81
C GLY A 101 -14.84 13.28 -14.87
N ASP A 102 -14.44 12.02 -14.88
CA ASP A 102 -15.37 10.87 -14.84
C ASP A 102 -15.93 10.68 -13.42
N ALA A 103 -17.20 11.01 -13.25
CA ALA A 103 -17.89 10.92 -11.98
C ALA A 103 -18.02 9.49 -11.44
N GLN A 104 -18.15 8.50 -12.33
CA GLN A 104 -18.29 7.09 -11.93
C GLN A 104 -16.95 6.57 -11.41
N ARG A 105 -15.85 6.85 -12.11
CA ARG A 105 -14.51 6.49 -11.66
C ARG A 105 -14.12 7.21 -10.36
N ALA A 106 -14.46 8.49 -10.23
CA ALA A 106 -14.23 9.24 -9.00
C ALA A 106 -15.00 8.65 -7.80
N ALA A 107 -16.28 8.27 -7.99
CA ALA A 107 -17.03 7.54 -6.97
C ALA A 107 -16.38 6.21 -6.62
N ARG A 108 -15.95 5.44 -7.64
CA ARG A 108 -15.31 4.13 -7.47
C ARG A 108 -14.02 4.25 -6.65
N ALA A 109 -13.16 5.20 -6.99
CA ALA A 109 -11.95 5.50 -6.23
C ALA A 109 -12.26 5.88 -4.78
N GLY A 110 -13.29 6.72 -4.55
CA GLY A 110 -13.71 7.10 -3.21
C GLY A 110 -14.19 5.92 -2.36
N LEU A 111 -14.95 4.98 -2.94
CA LEU A 111 -15.40 3.77 -2.24
C LEU A 111 -14.25 2.85 -1.88
N LEU A 112 -13.29 2.67 -2.78
CA LEU A 112 -12.13 1.79 -2.56
C LEU A 112 -11.02 2.43 -1.72
N SER A 113 -11.07 3.76 -1.53
CA SER A 113 -10.00 4.59 -0.96
C SER A 113 -9.45 4.14 0.39
N LYS A 114 -10.24 3.38 1.17
CA LYS A 114 -9.87 2.91 2.52
C LYS A 114 -9.79 1.40 2.64
N CYS A 115 -10.14 0.64 1.62
CA CYS A 115 -10.25 -0.82 1.68
C CYS A 115 -8.93 -1.48 2.09
N ASP A 116 -7.81 -0.91 1.66
CA ASP A 116 -6.47 -1.40 1.99
C ASP A 116 -6.19 -1.41 3.49
N LEU A 117 -6.80 -0.53 4.29
CA LEU A 117 -6.67 -0.50 5.75
C LEU A 117 -7.10 -1.80 6.45
N ALA A 118 -7.95 -2.60 5.81
CA ALA A 118 -8.44 -3.86 6.37
C ALA A 118 -7.72 -5.09 5.80
N THR A 119 -6.66 -4.89 5.00
CA THR A 119 -5.82 -5.95 4.42
C THR A 119 -4.75 -6.39 5.41
N GLU A 120 -4.29 -7.64 5.30
CA GLU A 120 -3.22 -8.13 6.17
C GLU A 120 -1.90 -7.41 5.88
N MET A 121 -1.65 -7.05 4.61
CA MET A 121 -0.49 -6.25 4.21
C MET A 121 -0.40 -4.93 4.98
N VAL A 122 -1.47 -4.15 5.07
CA VAL A 122 -1.44 -2.87 5.80
C VAL A 122 -1.46 -3.08 7.32
N GLY A 123 -2.06 -4.18 7.79
CA GLY A 123 -1.96 -4.58 9.19
C GLY A 123 -0.51 -4.82 9.64
N GLU A 124 0.30 -5.47 8.81
CA GLU A 124 1.71 -5.79 9.10
C GLU A 124 2.68 -4.66 8.68
N PHE A 125 2.37 -3.95 7.61
CA PHE A 125 3.16 -2.87 7.02
C PHE A 125 2.28 -1.61 6.86
N PRO A 126 1.98 -0.86 7.94
CA PRO A 126 1.14 0.33 7.87
C PRO A 126 1.63 1.37 6.85
N GLU A 127 2.94 1.45 6.61
CA GLU A 127 3.55 2.32 5.60
C GLU A 127 3.08 2.01 4.16
N MET A 128 2.62 0.78 3.92
CA MET A 128 2.11 0.31 2.62
C MET A 128 0.66 0.73 2.35
N GLN A 129 -0.02 1.43 3.28
CA GLN A 129 -1.29 2.10 2.98
C GLN A 129 -1.15 2.91 1.68
N GLY A 130 -2.20 3.06 0.89
CA GLY A 130 -2.22 3.69 -0.44
C GLY A 130 -1.56 2.84 -1.52
N VAL A 131 -0.30 2.43 -1.30
CA VAL A 131 0.49 1.63 -2.25
C VAL A 131 -0.12 0.24 -2.42
N ALA A 132 -0.48 -0.42 -1.31
CA ALA A 132 -1.18 -1.70 -1.33
C ALA A 132 -2.53 -1.57 -2.06
N GLY A 133 -3.32 -0.54 -1.74
CA GLY A 133 -4.59 -0.25 -2.41
C GLY A 133 -4.44 -0.10 -3.93
N TYR A 134 -3.42 0.61 -4.40
CA TYR A 134 -3.10 0.73 -5.83
C TYR A 134 -2.84 -0.62 -6.50
N TYR A 135 -1.94 -1.44 -5.94
CA TYR A 135 -1.60 -2.73 -6.56
C TYR A 135 -2.74 -3.74 -6.48
N TYR A 136 -3.55 -3.69 -5.43
CA TYR A 136 -4.74 -4.54 -5.31
C TYR A 136 -5.85 -4.12 -6.28
N ALA A 137 -6.10 -2.82 -6.45
CA ALA A 137 -7.05 -2.32 -7.44
C ALA A 137 -6.64 -2.70 -8.87
N LEU A 138 -5.35 -2.56 -9.22
CA LEU A 138 -4.84 -3.01 -10.51
C LEU A 138 -4.97 -4.53 -10.71
N ASN A 139 -4.70 -5.31 -9.66
CA ASN A 139 -4.87 -6.76 -9.72
C ASN A 139 -6.33 -7.16 -10.00
N ASP A 140 -7.29 -6.40 -9.48
CA ASP A 140 -8.72 -6.66 -9.62
C ASP A 140 -9.29 -6.15 -10.96
N GLY A 141 -8.48 -5.48 -11.77
CA GLY A 141 -8.86 -4.94 -13.07
C GLY A 141 -9.57 -3.59 -13.00
N GLU A 142 -9.40 -2.84 -11.90
CA GLU A 142 -9.87 -1.46 -11.84
C GLU A 142 -9.11 -0.58 -12.85
N PRO A 143 -9.74 0.49 -13.37
CA PRO A 143 -9.04 1.48 -14.19
C PRO A 143 -7.80 2.06 -13.50
N GLU A 144 -6.75 2.34 -14.27
CA GLU A 144 -5.48 2.83 -13.74
C GLU A 144 -5.62 4.16 -12.96
N ASP A 145 -6.47 5.07 -13.45
CA ASP A 145 -6.77 6.34 -12.77
C ASP A 145 -7.49 6.15 -11.43
N VAL A 146 -8.35 5.12 -11.31
CA VAL A 146 -8.96 4.72 -10.04
C VAL A 146 -7.88 4.22 -9.09
N ALA A 147 -7.03 3.28 -9.53
CA ALA A 147 -5.95 2.74 -8.71
C ALA A 147 -4.97 3.83 -8.26
N LEU A 148 -4.58 4.74 -9.16
CA LEU A 148 -3.68 5.86 -8.85
C LEU A 148 -4.26 6.75 -7.74
N ALA A 149 -5.55 7.09 -7.82
CA ALA A 149 -6.22 7.89 -6.79
C ALA A 149 -6.18 7.26 -5.39
N LEU A 150 -6.17 5.92 -5.29
CA LEU A 150 -6.04 5.22 -4.01
C LEU A 150 -4.68 5.48 -3.35
N ASN A 151 -3.62 5.60 -4.13
CA ASN A 151 -2.29 5.94 -3.64
C ASN A 151 -2.14 7.44 -3.37
N GLU A 152 -2.52 8.28 -4.33
CA GLU A 152 -2.27 9.72 -4.32
C GLU A 152 -3.03 10.49 -3.24
N GLN A 153 -4.20 10.00 -2.79
CA GLN A 153 -4.95 10.64 -1.70
C GLN A 153 -4.17 10.78 -0.38
N TYR A 154 -3.06 10.06 -0.24
CA TYR A 154 -2.19 10.09 0.93
C TYR A 154 -0.94 10.95 0.72
N MET A 155 -0.82 11.66 -0.40
CA MET A 155 0.30 12.55 -0.68
C MET A 155 0.08 13.97 -0.12
N PRO A 156 1.17 14.73 0.15
CA PRO A 156 2.56 14.27 0.17
C PRO A 156 2.83 13.36 1.39
N ARG A 157 3.78 12.43 1.24
CA ARG A 157 4.31 11.59 2.32
C ARG A 157 5.74 11.98 2.66
#